data_AF-A0A9Q0XQK9-F1
#
_entry.id   AF-A0A9Q0XQK9-F1
#
_cell.length_a   1.000
_cell.length_b   1.000
_cell.length_c   1.000
_cell.angle_alpha   90.00
_cell.angle_beta   90.00
_cell.angle_gamma   90.00
#
_symmetry.space_group_name_H-M   'P 1'
#
loop_
_entity.id
_entity.type
_entity.pdbx_description
1 polymer ?
#
loop_
_entity_poly.entity_id
_entity_poly.type
_entity_poly.pdbx_seq_one_letter_code
_entity_poly.pdbx_strand_id
1 'polypeptide(L)'
;MATRSLLAWLGLGCFLARVAGLLLPLPPGSPCEPVRIPMCRHMPWNTTRMPNHLHHSTQENAVLAIEQYQELVAAGCSPVLAFFLCAMYAPICALEFLHDPIKPCKSLCQRARDGCEPLLRRYNHRWPEALACDELPVYERGVCIAPEAIVTDLPEEEVKWIDLSDDVMVQERPLLSECKNSSPARCRCKKVKPTIMTYLNKNYSYVIHAKVKSLERGNCNEIITMVDVKEVLKSSTPVPRSLVPLYTNSSCQCPPLQPNQDVLIMCYEWHSRLMLLDGCSVEKWRDPLSKRFKRWEQRLQEQKLRAAANKSQTAKNSGRSGVPKQSSKNAKPVAASPKKITKPRGDLKEVNSKKM
;
A
#
# COMPACT_ATOMS: atom_id res chain seq x y z
N MET A 1 -32.43 -33.57 -57.46
CA MET A 1 -33.00 -32.31 -56.95
C MET A 1 -32.56 -32.18 -55.50
N ALA A 2 -31.52 -31.37 -55.26
CA ALA A 2 -31.63 -30.02 -54.66
C ALA A 2 -31.93 -30.11 -53.15
N THR A 3 -30.91 -30.15 -52.27
CA THR A 3 -30.17 -29.01 -51.67
C THR A 3 -30.98 -28.09 -50.74
N ARG A 4 -30.52 -28.06 -49.47
CA ARG A 4 -30.27 -26.87 -48.61
C ARG A 4 -31.42 -26.21 -47.83
N SER A 5 -31.00 -25.69 -46.66
CA SER A 5 -31.66 -24.75 -45.73
C SER A 5 -32.56 -25.44 -44.70
N LEU A 6 -32.29 -25.44 -43.39
CA LEU A 6 -32.03 -24.28 -42.54
C LEU A 6 -31.18 -24.67 -41.30
N LEU A 7 -29.87 -24.40 -41.36
CA LEU A 7 -29.06 -24.09 -40.17
C LEU A 7 -29.18 -22.57 -39.97
N ALA A 8 -30.14 -22.11 -39.17
CA ALA A 8 -30.24 -20.67 -38.87
C ALA A 8 -31.00 -20.32 -37.59
N TRP A 9 -30.95 -21.12 -36.51
CA TRP A 9 -31.52 -20.71 -35.21
C TRP A 9 -30.66 -21.07 -33.99
N LEU A 10 -29.34 -21.25 -34.17
CA LEU A 10 -28.39 -21.40 -33.05
C LEU A 10 -27.28 -20.32 -33.07
N GLY A 11 -27.56 -19.18 -33.70
CA GLY A 11 -26.56 -18.12 -33.93
C GLY A 11 -26.87 -16.75 -33.31
N LEU A 12 -28.01 -16.59 -32.60
CA LEU A 12 -28.46 -15.29 -32.09
C LEU A 12 -28.51 -15.20 -30.55
N GLY A 13 -27.91 -16.15 -29.83
CA GLY A 13 -27.82 -16.13 -28.37
C GLY A 13 -26.47 -15.66 -27.81
N CYS A 14 -25.40 -15.66 -28.63
CA CYS A 14 -24.04 -15.39 -28.15
C CYS A 14 -23.51 -13.96 -28.40
N PHE A 15 -24.31 -13.07 -29.00
CA PHE A 15 -23.85 -11.71 -29.36
C PHE A 15 -24.41 -10.57 -28.50
N LEU A 16 -25.23 -10.86 -27.48
CA LEU A 16 -25.69 -9.85 -26.49
C LEU A 16 -25.15 -10.07 -25.08
N ALA A 17 -24.14 -10.93 -24.90
CA ALA A 17 -23.48 -11.15 -23.60
C ALA A 17 -22.11 -10.47 -23.50
N ARG A 18 -21.89 -9.36 -24.22
CA ARG A 18 -20.61 -8.61 -24.20
C ARG A 18 -20.69 -7.11 -23.91
N VAL A 19 -21.80 -6.63 -23.34
CA VAL A 19 -21.91 -5.24 -22.84
C VAL A 19 -22.56 -5.17 -21.45
N ALA A 20 -22.18 -6.06 -20.54
CA ALA A 20 -22.47 -5.91 -19.11
C ALA A 20 -21.16 -6.04 -18.33
N GLY A 21 -20.33 -5.00 -18.42
CA GLY A 21 -19.26 -4.80 -17.47
C GLY A 21 -19.84 -4.52 -16.09
N LEU A 22 -19.40 -5.32 -15.12
CA LEU A 22 -19.41 -5.09 -13.68
C LEU A 22 -20.75 -4.67 -13.04
N LEU A 23 -21.47 -5.66 -12.54
CA LEU A 23 -21.98 -5.74 -11.16
C LEU A 23 -22.52 -7.16 -11.02
N LEU A 24 -21.64 -8.13 -10.77
CA LEU A 24 -22.10 -9.45 -10.33
C LEU A 24 -22.73 -9.25 -8.94
N PRO A 25 -24.05 -9.46 -8.77
CA PRO A 25 -24.62 -9.54 -7.44
C PRO A 25 -23.88 -10.66 -6.69
N LEU A 26 -23.46 -10.36 -5.46
CA LEU A 26 -22.84 -11.35 -4.58
C LEU A 26 -23.73 -12.61 -4.56
N PRO A 27 -23.14 -13.81 -4.61
CA PRO A 27 -23.91 -15.05 -4.65
C PRO A 27 -24.86 -15.13 -3.45
N PRO A 28 -26.10 -15.60 -3.62
CA PRO A 28 -27.03 -15.79 -2.50
C PRO A 28 -26.39 -16.73 -1.48
N GLY A 29 -26.06 -16.19 -0.31
CA GLY A 29 -25.26 -16.88 0.71
C GLY A 29 -23.88 -16.26 0.99
N SER A 30 -23.52 -15.13 0.38
CA SER A 30 -22.34 -14.37 0.78
C SER A 30 -22.51 -13.79 2.18
N PRO A 31 -21.51 -13.91 3.07
CA PRO A 31 -21.60 -13.38 4.44
C PRO A 31 -21.55 -11.85 4.51
N CYS A 32 -21.29 -11.18 3.39
CA CYS A 32 -21.25 -9.74 3.25
C CYS A 32 -22.42 -9.23 2.41
N GLU A 33 -22.87 -8.02 2.69
CA GLU A 33 -23.89 -7.29 1.94
C GLU A 33 -23.45 -5.82 1.75
N PRO A 34 -23.93 -5.11 0.72
CA PRO A 34 -23.58 -3.71 0.51
C PRO A 34 -24.11 -2.81 1.65
N VAL A 35 -23.35 -1.77 2.00
CA VAL A 35 -23.77 -0.76 2.99
C VAL A 35 -24.94 0.05 2.43
N ARG A 36 -26.08 0.03 3.12
CA ARG A 36 -27.32 0.74 2.77
C ARG A 36 -27.59 1.94 3.69
N ILE A 37 -26.90 2.03 4.83
CA ILE A 37 -27.05 3.11 5.80
C ILE A 37 -26.64 4.46 5.18
N PRO A 38 -27.54 5.45 5.05
CA PRO A 38 -27.28 6.70 4.32
C PRO A 38 -26.03 7.46 4.79
N MET A 39 -25.84 7.62 6.10
CA MET A 39 -24.68 8.36 6.64
C MET A 39 -23.35 7.62 6.49
N CYS A 40 -23.38 6.30 6.25
CA CYS A 40 -22.18 5.47 6.14
C CYS A 40 -21.73 5.22 4.70
N ARG A 41 -22.43 5.79 3.70
CA ARG A 41 -22.09 5.60 2.27
C ARG A 41 -20.71 6.13 1.89
N HIS A 42 -20.20 7.11 2.63
CA HIS A 42 -18.88 7.73 2.38
C HIS A 42 -17.76 7.09 3.20
N MET A 43 -18.05 5.99 3.91
CA MET A 43 -17.00 5.27 4.62
C MET A 43 -16.04 4.62 3.63
N PRO A 44 -14.78 4.36 4.01
CA PRO A 44 -13.82 3.72 3.13
C PRO A 44 -14.16 2.28 2.71
N TRP A 45 -15.20 1.67 3.29
CA TRP A 45 -15.68 0.34 2.94
C TRP A 45 -17.11 0.38 2.39
N ASN A 46 -17.35 -0.43 1.36
CA ASN A 46 -18.65 -0.49 0.68
C ASN A 46 -19.51 -1.70 1.08
N THR A 47 -18.93 -2.66 1.80
CA THR A 47 -19.59 -3.90 2.22
C THR A 47 -19.54 -4.06 3.74
N THR A 48 -20.65 -4.51 4.29
CA THR A 48 -20.84 -4.79 5.71
C THR A 48 -21.39 -6.20 5.91
N ARG A 49 -21.57 -6.60 7.16
CA ARG A 49 -22.13 -7.87 7.57
C ARG A 49 -22.99 -7.65 8.81
N MET A 50 -24.08 -8.42 8.88
CA MET A 50 -24.91 -8.53 10.07
C MET A 50 -24.69 -9.88 10.77
N PRO A 51 -24.90 -9.99 12.11
CA PRO A 51 -25.27 -8.90 13.01
C PRO A 51 -24.12 -7.91 13.24
N ASN A 52 -24.46 -6.66 13.56
CA ASN A 52 -23.48 -5.64 13.90
C ASN A 52 -23.09 -5.68 15.39
N HIS A 53 -22.21 -4.79 15.84
CA HIS A 53 -21.71 -4.74 17.22
C HIS A 53 -22.78 -4.41 18.27
N LEU A 54 -23.95 -3.96 17.82
CA LEU A 54 -25.11 -3.64 18.64
C LEU A 54 -26.21 -4.70 18.50
N HIS A 55 -25.88 -5.86 17.94
CA HIS A 55 -26.76 -7.02 17.78
C HIS A 55 -28.01 -6.78 16.93
N HIS A 56 -27.99 -5.78 16.05
CA HIS A 56 -29.03 -5.66 15.02
C HIS A 56 -28.85 -6.80 14.01
N SER A 57 -29.90 -7.57 13.73
CA SER A 57 -29.84 -8.68 12.77
C SER A 57 -29.91 -8.23 11.31
N THR A 58 -30.39 -7.02 11.05
CA THR A 58 -30.60 -6.48 9.70
C THR A 58 -30.13 -5.03 9.61
N GLN A 59 -29.74 -4.58 8.42
CA GLN A 59 -29.38 -3.19 8.19
C GLN A 59 -30.57 -2.25 8.37
N GLU A 60 -31.80 -2.68 8.06
CA GLU A 60 -33.00 -1.87 8.24
C GLU A 60 -33.20 -1.47 9.72
N ASN A 61 -32.93 -2.39 10.65
CA ASN A 61 -32.97 -2.09 12.09
C ASN A 61 -31.82 -1.15 12.49
N ALA A 62 -30.64 -1.36 11.92
CA ALA A 62 -29.48 -0.49 12.16
C ALA A 62 -29.72 0.94 11.65
N VAL A 63 -30.41 1.11 10.52
CA VAL A 63 -30.80 2.42 9.95
C VAL A 63 -31.67 3.19 10.93
N LEU A 64 -32.75 2.58 11.43
CA LEU A 64 -33.64 3.23 12.39
C LEU A 64 -32.90 3.65 13.67
N ALA A 65 -31.98 2.81 14.14
CA ALA A 65 -31.25 3.06 15.38
C ALA A 65 -30.11 4.10 15.24
N ILE A 66 -29.51 4.23 14.05
CA ILE A 66 -28.42 5.19 13.80
C ILE A 66 -28.94 6.57 13.38
N GLU A 67 -30.14 6.66 12.80
CA GLU A 67 -30.77 7.93 12.38
C GLU A 67 -30.85 8.97 13.50
N GLN A 68 -31.05 8.56 14.75
CA GLN A 68 -31.06 9.46 15.91
C GLN A 68 -29.75 10.27 16.11
N TYR A 69 -28.63 9.81 15.52
CA TYR A 69 -27.34 10.51 15.59
C TYR A 69 -27.06 11.41 14.39
N GLN A 70 -27.95 11.50 13.40
CA GLN A 70 -27.74 12.35 12.22
C GLN A 70 -27.49 13.81 12.60
N GLU A 71 -28.31 14.36 13.48
CA GLU A 71 -28.17 15.74 13.95
C GLU A 71 -26.89 15.94 14.76
N LEU A 72 -26.48 14.95 15.55
CA LEU A 72 -25.25 15.01 16.33
C LEU A 72 -24.01 15.00 15.42
N VAL A 73 -24.05 14.21 14.35
CA VAL A 73 -23.00 14.18 13.32
C VAL A 73 -22.98 15.49 12.55
N ALA A 74 -24.14 16.02 12.16
CA ALA A 74 -24.26 17.30 11.44
C ALA A 74 -23.78 18.50 12.28
N ALA A 75 -23.93 18.43 13.61
CA ALA A 75 -23.40 19.43 14.53
C ALA A 75 -21.86 19.51 14.57
N GLY A 76 -21.16 18.49 14.04
CA GLY A 76 -19.71 18.54 13.87
C GLY A 76 -18.91 18.55 15.18
N CYS A 77 -19.47 18.02 16.28
CA CYS A 77 -18.81 18.00 17.59
C CYS A 77 -17.51 17.19 17.64
N SER A 78 -17.36 16.19 16.76
CA SER A 78 -16.13 15.42 16.59
C SER A 78 -15.99 14.96 15.14
N PRO A 79 -14.81 15.16 14.50
CA PRO A 79 -14.61 14.78 13.10
C PRO A 79 -14.64 13.26 12.89
N VAL A 80 -14.48 12.48 13.95
CA VAL A 80 -14.42 11.01 13.89
C VAL A 80 -15.72 10.34 14.34
N LEU A 81 -16.76 11.09 14.70
CA LEU A 81 -18.02 10.54 15.20
C LEU A 81 -18.72 9.67 14.14
N ALA A 82 -18.86 10.17 12.91
CA ALA A 82 -19.50 9.43 11.82
C ALA A 82 -18.79 8.11 11.55
N PHE A 83 -17.45 8.14 11.54
CA PHE A 83 -16.63 6.94 11.38
C PHE A 83 -16.86 5.93 12.50
N PHE A 84 -16.85 6.39 13.76
CA PHE A 84 -17.09 5.53 14.91
C PHE A 84 -18.48 4.88 14.88
N LEU A 85 -19.53 5.66 14.61
CA LEU A 85 -20.88 5.15 14.50
C LEU A 85 -20.98 4.13 13.37
N CYS A 86 -20.47 4.44 12.18
CA CYS A 86 -20.52 3.49 11.07
C CYS A 86 -19.70 2.21 11.35
N ALA A 87 -18.57 2.30 12.04
CA ALA A 87 -17.82 1.13 12.49
C ALA A 87 -18.61 0.23 13.46
N MET A 88 -19.50 0.80 14.28
CA MET A 88 -20.38 0.07 15.20
C MET A 88 -21.62 -0.51 14.50
N TYR A 89 -22.29 0.29 13.68
CA TYR A 89 -23.58 -0.02 13.07
C TYR A 89 -23.49 -0.77 11.73
N ALA A 90 -22.44 -0.53 10.95
CA ALA A 90 -22.16 -1.18 9.66
C ALA A 90 -20.67 -1.56 9.58
N PRO A 91 -20.21 -2.54 10.38
CA PRO A 91 -18.81 -2.93 10.44
C PRO A 91 -18.30 -3.42 9.07
N ILE A 92 -17.01 -3.20 8.79
CA ILE A 92 -16.38 -3.66 7.56
C ILE A 92 -16.47 -5.19 7.43
N CYS A 93 -16.88 -5.67 6.24
CA CYS A 93 -16.86 -7.10 5.97
C CYS A 93 -15.46 -7.56 5.52
N ALA A 94 -14.68 -8.11 6.44
CA ALA A 94 -13.40 -8.74 6.14
C ALA A 94 -13.53 -10.27 6.15
N LEU A 95 -13.04 -10.96 5.11
CA LEU A 95 -13.15 -12.42 4.95
C LEU A 95 -12.44 -13.21 6.06
N GLU A 96 -11.47 -12.60 6.73
CA GLU A 96 -10.75 -13.20 7.86
C GLU A 96 -11.51 -13.08 9.19
N PHE A 97 -12.48 -12.16 9.28
CA PHE A 97 -13.22 -11.80 10.49
C PHE A 97 -14.71 -12.07 10.35
N LEU A 98 -15.06 -13.23 9.80
CA LEU A 98 -16.44 -13.60 9.55
C LEU A 98 -17.20 -13.83 10.88
N HIS A 99 -16.64 -14.56 11.84
CA HIS A 99 -17.40 -14.91 13.04
C HIS A 99 -17.51 -13.79 14.09
N ASP A 100 -16.56 -12.85 14.08
CA ASP A 100 -16.54 -11.69 14.98
C ASP A 100 -16.05 -10.47 14.19
N PRO A 101 -16.92 -9.52 13.82
CA PRO A 101 -16.52 -8.36 13.05
C PRO A 101 -15.45 -7.54 13.77
N ILE A 102 -14.61 -6.83 13.03
CA ILE A 102 -13.57 -5.99 13.65
C ILE A 102 -14.24 -4.81 14.36
N LYS A 103 -13.91 -4.61 15.64
CA LYS A 103 -14.40 -3.49 16.46
C LYS A 103 -13.61 -2.20 16.22
N PRO A 104 -14.22 -1.01 16.40
CA PRO A 104 -13.46 0.24 16.43
C PRO A 104 -12.48 0.27 17.61
N CYS A 105 -11.36 0.95 17.43
CA CYS A 105 -10.38 1.11 18.50
C CYS A 105 -10.94 1.94 19.67
N LYS A 106 -10.52 1.61 20.90
CA LYS A 106 -10.90 2.36 22.11
C LYS A 106 -10.58 3.86 22.01
N SER A 107 -9.42 4.21 21.46
CA SER A 107 -8.99 5.60 21.24
C SER A 107 -9.90 6.37 20.29
N LEU A 108 -10.44 5.71 19.26
CA LEU A 108 -11.41 6.29 18.34
C LEU A 108 -12.73 6.62 19.06
N CYS A 109 -13.24 5.68 19.86
CA CYS A 109 -14.44 5.90 20.67
C CYS A 109 -14.25 7.07 21.65
N GLN A 110 -13.12 7.12 22.35
CA GLN A 110 -12.82 8.18 23.31
C GLN A 110 -12.82 9.56 22.62
N ARG A 111 -12.15 9.71 21.47
CA ARG A 111 -12.18 10.97 20.70
C ARG A 111 -13.59 11.36 20.23
N ALA A 112 -14.42 10.39 19.83
CA ALA A 112 -15.81 10.66 19.45
C ALA A 112 -16.64 11.12 20.66
N ARG A 113 -16.51 10.40 21.79
CA ARG A 113 -17.20 10.70 23.04
C ARG A 113 -16.77 12.04 23.61
N ASP A 114 -15.47 12.29 23.76
CA ASP A 114 -14.96 13.48 24.43
C ASP A 114 -15.34 14.76 23.68
N GLY A 115 -15.46 14.71 22.34
CA GLY A 115 -15.96 15.82 21.54
C GLY A 115 -17.48 16.03 21.62
N CYS A 116 -18.27 14.94 21.68
CA CYS A 116 -19.72 15.01 21.51
C CYS A 116 -20.54 14.84 22.79
N GLU A 117 -19.99 14.21 23.82
CA GLU A 117 -20.64 14.04 25.13
C GLU A 117 -20.93 15.39 25.81
N PRO A 118 -20.04 16.41 25.79
CA PRO A 118 -20.37 17.73 26.35
C PRO A 118 -21.60 18.36 25.69
N LEU A 119 -21.77 18.16 24.38
CA LEU A 119 -22.93 18.65 23.63
C LEU A 119 -24.20 17.88 24.02
N LEU A 120 -24.13 16.55 24.12
CA LEU A 120 -25.25 15.71 24.59
C LEU A 120 -25.69 16.12 26.00
N ARG A 121 -24.74 16.34 26.91
CA ARG A 121 -25.03 16.76 28.29
C ARG A 121 -25.75 18.11 28.36
N ARG A 122 -25.46 19.04 27.44
CA ARG A 122 -26.17 20.33 27.35
C ARG A 122 -27.66 20.14 27.04
N TYR A 123 -28.01 19.10 26.28
CA TYR A 123 -29.39 18.71 25.99
C TYR A 123 -29.92 17.63 26.96
N ASN A 124 -29.29 17.46 28.12
CA ASN A 124 -29.67 16.50 29.16
C ASN A 124 -29.65 15.03 28.70
N HIS A 125 -28.85 14.73 27.67
CA HIS A 125 -28.55 13.37 27.23
C HIS A 125 -27.17 12.92 27.73
N ARG A 126 -26.99 11.61 27.86
CA ARG A 126 -25.70 11.00 28.23
C ARG A 126 -25.15 10.19 27.07
N TRP A 127 -23.86 9.91 27.10
CA TRP A 127 -23.27 8.97 26.16
C TRP A 127 -23.91 7.58 26.36
N PRO A 128 -24.39 6.90 25.29
CA PRO A 128 -25.10 5.64 25.41
C PRO A 128 -24.20 4.51 25.94
N GLU A 129 -24.74 3.67 26.82
CA GLU A 129 -24.00 2.51 27.36
C GLU A 129 -23.62 1.51 26.27
N ALA A 130 -24.50 1.32 25.27
CA ALA A 130 -24.22 0.47 24.11
C ALA A 130 -23.03 0.95 23.25
N LEU A 131 -22.61 2.21 23.42
CA LEU A 131 -21.44 2.81 22.77
C LEU A 131 -20.30 3.07 23.77
N ALA A 132 -20.32 2.44 24.95
CA ALA A 132 -19.29 2.62 25.95
C ALA A 132 -17.91 2.20 25.43
N CYS A 133 -16.90 3.04 25.66
CA CYS A 133 -15.56 2.81 25.13
C CYS A 133 -14.77 1.74 25.90
N ASP A 134 -15.27 1.27 27.04
CA ASP A 134 -14.47 0.46 27.97
C ASP A 134 -14.23 -0.97 27.49
N GLU A 135 -15.21 -1.53 26.77
CA GLU A 135 -15.15 -2.89 26.21
C GLU A 135 -14.50 -2.96 24.82
N LEU A 136 -14.05 -1.82 24.29
CA LEU A 136 -13.41 -1.77 22.98
C LEU A 136 -11.91 -2.10 23.07
N PRO A 137 -11.35 -2.77 22.03
CA PRO A 137 -9.95 -3.16 22.00
C PRO A 137 -9.01 -1.93 21.92
N VAL A 138 -7.85 -2.05 22.57
CA VAL A 138 -6.72 -1.14 22.41
C VAL A 138 -5.85 -1.66 21.27
N TYR A 139 -5.39 -0.77 20.39
CA TYR A 139 -4.61 -1.12 19.18
C TYR A 139 -3.38 -2.00 19.48
N GLU A 140 -2.74 -1.82 20.64
CA GLU A 140 -1.57 -2.61 21.05
C GLU A 140 -1.90 -4.04 21.52
N ARG A 141 -3.18 -4.32 21.84
CA ARG A 141 -3.64 -5.59 22.42
C ARG A 141 -4.57 -6.39 21.51
N GLY A 142 -4.91 -5.88 20.32
CA GLY A 142 -5.81 -6.55 19.38
C GLY A 142 -5.99 -5.80 18.06
N VAL A 143 -6.69 -6.45 17.12
CA VAL A 143 -7.02 -5.86 15.81
C VAL A 143 -8.25 -4.96 15.97
N CYS A 144 -8.12 -3.68 15.63
CA CYS A 144 -9.21 -2.70 15.68
C CYS A 144 -9.09 -1.67 14.54
N ILE A 145 -10.20 -1.02 14.19
CA ILE A 145 -10.23 -0.03 13.11
C ILE A 145 -10.23 1.42 13.62
N ALA A 146 -9.48 2.27 12.91
CA ALA A 146 -9.40 3.72 13.09
C ALA A 146 -9.23 4.40 11.71
N PRO A 147 -9.70 5.65 11.53
CA PRO A 147 -9.64 6.33 10.24
C PRO A 147 -8.22 6.50 9.71
N GLU A 148 -7.22 6.63 10.59
CA GLU A 148 -5.80 6.75 10.24
C GLU A 148 -5.20 5.45 9.68
N ALA A 149 -5.88 4.31 9.87
CA ALA A 149 -5.42 3.00 9.40
C ALA A 149 -5.95 2.65 7.99
N ILE A 150 -6.83 3.48 7.41
CA ILE A 150 -7.39 3.23 6.10
C ILE A 150 -6.74 4.16 5.09
N VAL A 151 -5.89 3.58 4.24
CA VAL A 151 -5.26 4.26 3.11
C VAL A 151 -6.36 4.66 2.12
N THR A 152 -6.91 5.86 2.27
CA THR A 152 -7.65 6.50 1.19
C THR A 152 -6.64 7.16 0.26
N ASP A 153 -6.48 6.59 -0.93
CA ASP A 153 -5.78 7.23 -2.05
C ASP A 153 -6.56 8.47 -2.49
N LEU A 154 -6.44 9.61 -1.77
CA LEU A 154 -6.96 10.91 -2.22
C LEU A 154 -6.01 12.06 -1.84
N PRO A 155 -5.94 13.12 -2.68
CA PRO A 155 -4.78 13.99 -2.85
C PRO A 155 -4.58 15.04 -1.75
N GLU A 156 -3.31 15.38 -1.54
CA GLU A 156 -2.68 16.11 -0.42
C GLU A 156 -3.07 17.58 -0.20
N GLU A 157 -4.19 18.10 -0.71
CA GLU A 157 -4.52 19.52 -0.56
C GLU A 157 -5.79 19.74 0.28
N GLU A 158 -5.67 19.58 1.61
CA GLU A 158 -6.35 20.38 2.65
C GLU A 158 -6.14 19.75 4.05
N VAL A 159 -4.93 19.82 4.62
CA VAL A 159 -4.77 19.69 6.08
C VAL A 159 -3.88 20.83 6.57
N LYS A 160 -4.54 21.91 6.98
CA LYS A 160 -3.93 23.01 7.72
C LYS A 160 -3.88 22.59 9.19
N TRP A 161 -2.75 22.06 9.63
CA TRP A 161 -2.55 21.70 11.03
C TRP A 161 -2.67 22.96 11.91
N ILE A 162 -3.64 22.96 12.82
CA ILE A 162 -3.64 23.85 13.98
C ILE A 162 -2.66 23.24 14.99
N ASP A 163 -1.62 24.00 15.30
CA ASP A 163 -0.62 23.75 16.32
C ASP A 163 -1.22 24.03 17.71
N LEU A 164 -1.00 23.11 18.65
CA LEU A 164 -1.23 23.31 20.07
C LEU A 164 -0.12 22.58 20.82
N SER A 165 1.03 23.25 20.87
CA SER A 165 2.01 23.05 21.93
C SER A 165 1.58 23.80 23.21
N ASP A 166 2.01 23.20 24.32
CA ASP A 166 2.14 23.72 25.68
C ASP A 166 0.95 23.70 26.67
N ASP A 167 1.32 23.14 27.83
CA ASP A 167 0.73 23.24 29.17
C ASP A 167 -0.49 22.40 29.56
N VAL A 168 -0.27 21.11 29.85
CA VAL A 168 -0.73 20.51 31.13
C VAL A 168 0.28 19.47 31.61
N MET A 169 0.98 19.79 32.70
CA MET A 169 1.67 18.81 33.53
C MET A 169 0.65 17.89 34.21
N VAL A 170 0.79 16.57 34.06
CA VAL A 170 0.34 15.62 35.09
C VAL A 170 1.46 14.65 35.39
N GLN A 171 1.79 14.61 36.68
CA GLN A 171 2.89 13.90 37.31
C GLN A 171 2.90 12.38 37.09
N GLU A 172 4.13 11.87 37.11
CA GLU A 172 4.55 10.48 37.04
C GLU A 172 3.78 9.54 37.97
N ARG A 173 3.39 8.37 37.44
CA ARG A 173 3.61 7.10 38.15
C ARG A 173 3.89 5.95 37.19
N PRO A 174 4.93 5.13 37.44
CA PRO A 174 5.47 4.20 36.47
C PRO A 174 4.76 2.84 36.57
N LEU A 175 4.13 2.39 35.48
CA LEU A 175 3.90 0.97 35.26
C LEU A 175 5.04 0.44 34.41
N LEU A 176 6.15 0.20 35.09
CA LEU A 176 7.22 -0.68 34.62
C LEU A 176 6.66 -2.10 34.64
N SER A 177 5.83 -2.45 33.65
CA SER A 177 5.50 -3.84 33.37
C SER A 177 6.70 -4.46 32.68
N GLU A 178 7.41 -5.25 33.48
CA GLU A 178 8.66 -5.92 33.20
C GLU A 178 8.67 -6.63 31.83
N CYS A 179 9.43 -6.09 30.88
CA CYS A 179 10.10 -6.91 29.87
C CYS A 179 11.28 -7.66 30.53
N LYS A 180 11.00 -8.46 31.57
CA LYS A 180 11.91 -9.49 32.06
C LYS A 180 11.34 -10.82 31.63
N ASN A 181 12.16 -11.55 30.87
CA ASN A 181 11.96 -12.94 30.44
C ASN A 181 11.23 -13.13 29.11
N SER A 182 11.67 -12.40 28.08
CA SER A 182 12.39 -13.19 27.08
C SER A 182 13.87 -12.96 27.35
N SER A 183 14.63 -14.04 27.55
CA SER A 183 16.05 -13.99 27.22
C SER A 183 16.18 -13.35 25.82
N PRO A 184 17.32 -12.72 25.45
CA PRO A 184 17.58 -12.40 24.05
C PRO A 184 17.67 -13.73 23.30
N ALA A 185 16.52 -14.32 23.01
CA ALA A 185 16.35 -15.62 22.39
C ALA A 185 16.59 -15.40 20.91
N ARG A 186 17.86 -15.11 20.63
CA ARG A 186 18.53 -15.32 19.36
C ARG A 186 17.79 -14.68 18.19
N CYS A 187 17.66 -13.34 18.20
CA CYS A 187 17.34 -12.59 16.98
C CYS A 187 18.33 -13.04 15.89
N ARG A 188 17.86 -13.82 14.90
CA ARG A 188 18.68 -14.35 13.81
C ARG A 188 18.63 -13.36 12.64
N CYS A 189 19.33 -12.25 12.79
CA CYS A 189 19.43 -11.27 11.70
C CYS A 189 20.29 -11.82 10.57
N LYS A 190 19.84 -11.63 9.32
CA LYS A 190 20.63 -12.02 8.15
C LYS A 190 21.68 -10.93 7.90
N LYS A 191 22.96 -11.28 7.97
CA LYS A 191 24.04 -10.33 7.64
C LYS A 191 24.11 -10.15 6.13
N VAL A 192 23.68 -8.99 5.65
CA VAL A 192 23.81 -8.60 4.25
C VAL A 192 25.18 -7.93 4.06
N LYS A 193 26.08 -8.59 3.32
CA LYS A 193 27.37 -7.97 2.96
C LYS A 193 27.16 -6.91 1.87
N PRO A 194 27.70 -5.70 2.01
CA PRO A 194 27.64 -4.70 0.96
C PRO A 194 28.62 -5.09 -0.15
N THR A 195 28.08 -5.74 -1.17
CA THR A 195 28.77 -5.94 -2.45
C THR A 195 28.19 -4.99 -3.48
N ILE A 196 28.94 -4.71 -4.56
CA ILE A 196 28.43 -3.91 -5.68
C ILE A 196 27.14 -4.50 -6.26
N MET A 197 27.06 -5.83 -6.35
CA MET A 197 25.88 -6.54 -6.83
C MET A 197 24.68 -6.34 -5.89
N THR A 198 24.90 -6.45 -4.57
CA THR A 198 23.86 -6.17 -3.57
C THR A 198 23.36 -4.73 -3.71
N TYR A 199 24.28 -3.77 -3.84
CA TYR A 199 23.95 -2.35 -3.94
C TYR A 199 23.08 -2.02 -5.16
N LEU A 200 23.48 -2.53 -6.33
CA LEU A 200 22.76 -2.30 -7.58
C LEU A 200 21.39 -2.98 -7.58
N ASN A 201 21.29 -4.19 -7.02
CA ASN A 201 20.03 -4.95 -7.01
C ASN A 201 19.01 -4.44 -6.00
N LYS A 202 19.46 -3.91 -4.86
CA LYS A 202 18.59 -3.58 -3.72
C LYS A 202 18.02 -2.17 -3.73
N ASN A 203 18.44 -1.30 -4.66
CA ASN A 203 17.95 0.08 -4.83
C ASN A 203 17.67 0.83 -3.51
N TYR A 204 18.69 0.96 -2.65
CA TYR A 204 18.56 1.64 -1.36
C TYR A 204 18.14 3.12 -1.53
N SER A 205 17.18 3.57 -0.72
CA SER A 205 16.67 4.96 -0.72
C SER A 205 17.67 5.92 -0.10
N TYR A 206 18.34 5.50 0.98
CA TYR A 206 19.36 6.32 1.63
C TYR A 206 20.61 5.51 2.01
N VAL A 207 21.73 6.23 2.02
CA VAL A 207 23.06 5.76 2.39
C VAL A 207 23.71 6.86 3.22
N ILE A 208 23.86 6.58 4.51
CA ILE A 208 24.37 7.55 5.48
C ILE A 208 25.55 6.97 6.26
N HIS A 209 26.52 7.83 6.53
CA HIS A 209 27.53 7.63 7.55
C HIS A 209 27.02 8.26 8.84
N ALA A 210 26.78 7.43 9.84
CA ALA A 210 26.25 7.89 11.11
C ALA A 210 26.94 7.21 12.29
N LYS A 211 27.00 7.93 13.41
CA LYS A 211 27.48 7.41 14.68
C LYS A 211 26.28 7.04 15.54
N VAL A 212 26.19 5.78 15.97
CA VAL A 212 25.10 5.33 16.84
C VAL A 212 25.26 5.96 18.22
N LYS A 213 24.21 6.62 18.72
CA LYS A 213 24.23 7.30 20.03
C LYS A 213 23.54 6.45 21.09
N SER A 214 22.24 6.27 20.94
CA SER A 214 21.39 5.53 21.87
C SER A 214 20.47 4.57 21.12
N LEU A 215 20.04 3.56 21.86
CA LEU A 215 18.95 2.69 21.47
C LEU A 215 17.81 2.94 22.45
N GLU A 216 16.74 3.51 21.94
CA GLU A 216 15.52 3.74 22.69
C GLU A 216 14.53 2.65 22.31
N ARG A 217 14.16 1.82 23.28
CA ARG A 217 13.03 0.91 23.12
C ARG A 217 11.79 1.70 23.51
N GLY A 218 10.91 1.93 22.55
CA GLY A 218 9.58 2.44 22.83
C GLY A 218 8.73 1.30 23.38
N ASN A 219 7.55 1.13 22.80
CA ASN A 219 6.69 -0.01 23.14
C ASN A 219 7.32 -1.31 22.61
N CYS A 220 6.89 -2.47 23.10
CA CYS A 220 7.53 -3.78 22.83
C CYS A 220 7.77 -4.13 21.35
N ASN A 221 7.14 -3.40 20.42
CA ASN A 221 7.18 -3.62 18.98
C ASN A 221 7.90 -2.51 18.18
N GLU A 222 8.47 -1.50 18.84
CA GLU A 222 9.17 -0.40 18.16
C GLU A 222 10.50 -0.08 18.84
N ILE A 223 11.57 -0.13 18.04
CA ILE A 223 12.92 0.22 18.47
C ILE A 223 13.36 1.44 17.67
N ILE A 224 13.69 2.51 18.39
CA ILE A 224 14.20 3.76 17.83
C ILE A 224 15.70 3.78 18.06
N THR A 225 16.49 3.79 16.99
CA THR A 225 17.94 3.95 17.09
C THR A 225 18.30 5.39 16.76
N MET A 226 18.78 6.13 17.75
CA MET A 226 19.26 7.49 17.54
C MET A 226 20.66 7.46 16.94
N VAL A 227 20.80 8.03 15.75
CA VAL A 227 22.08 8.11 15.05
C VAL A 227 22.43 9.56 14.75
N ASP A 228 23.70 9.89 14.88
CA ASP A 228 24.25 11.20 14.59
C ASP A 228 24.89 11.16 13.19
N VAL A 229 24.23 11.81 12.24
CA VAL A 229 24.57 11.74 10.81
C VAL A 229 25.74 12.66 10.50
N LYS A 230 26.90 12.07 10.17
CA LYS A 230 28.12 12.79 9.80
C LYS A 230 28.18 13.14 8.31
N GLU A 231 27.87 12.17 7.45
CA GLU A 231 27.91 12.34 5.99
C GLU A 231 26.71 11.63 5.36
N VAL A 232 26.03 12.31 4.44
CA VAL A 232 24.96 11.73 3.61
C VAL A 232 25.56 11.47 2.23
N LEU A 233 25.68 10.19 1.86
CA LEU A 233 26.28 9.79 0.58
C LEU A 233 25.22 9.72 -0.53
N LYS A 234 24.02 9.25 -0.18
CA LYS A 234 22.87 9.18 -1.06
C LYS A 234 21.62 9.32 -0.21
N SER A 235 20.65 10.11 -0.65
CA SER A 235 19.34 10.15 -0.03
C SER A 235 18.29 10.54 -1.04
N SER A 236 17.13 9.89 -0.97
CA SER A 236 15.94 10.27 -1.74
C SER A 236 15.31 11.56 -1.18
N THR A 237 15.31 11.72 0.14
CA THR A 237 14.88 12.93 0.85
C THR A 237 16.07 13.64 1.52
N PRO A 238 15.98 14.95 1.80
CA PRO A 238 17.03 15.67 2.50
C PRO A 238 17.14 15.21 3.96
N VAL A 239 18.17 14.43 4.28
CA VAL A 239 18.46 14.00 5.65
C VAL A 239 19.36 15.05 6.34
N PRO A 240 18.95 15.61 7.50
CA PRO A 240 19.76 16.60 8.20
C PRO A 240 21.03 15.96 8.79
N ARG A 241 22.13 16.74 8.83
CA ARG A 241 23.42 16.33 9.41
C ARG A 241 23.42 16.51 10.93
N SER A 242 22.49 15.84 11.59
CA SER A 242 22.26 15.95 13.02
C SER A 242 21.86 14.59 13.61
N LEU A 243 21.35 14.61 14.83
CA LEU A 243 20.63 13.48 15.40
C LEU A 243 19.38 13.18 14.57
N VAL A 244 19.27 11.95 14.09
CA VAL A 244 18.15 11.44 13.31
C VAL A 244 17.69 10.11 13.91
N PRO A 245 16.39 9.90 14.15
CA PRO A 245 15.86 8.61 14.59
C PRO A 245 15.76 7.63 13.42
N LEU A 246 16.25 6.41 13.62
CA LEU A 246 15.99 5.27 12.74
C LEU A 246 14.95 4.36 13.39
N TYR A 247 13.88 4.06 12.67
CA TYR A 247 12.75 3.30 13.19
C TYR A 247 12.82 1.83 12.77
N THR A 248 12.68 0.92 13.72
CA THR A 248 12.54 -0.52 13.48
C THR A 248 11.19 -0.99 14.01
N ASN A 249 10.33 -1.47 13.11
CA ASN A 249 9.01 -2.00 13.45
C ASN A 249 9.08 -3.51 13.81
N SER A 250 9.93 -3.84 14.78
CA SER A 250 10.02 -5.18 15.34
C SER A 250 10.67 -5.15 16.72
N SER A 251 10.40 -6.17 17.52
CA SER A 251 11.02 -6.38 18.84
C SER A 251 12.52 -6.73 18.77
N CYS A 252 13.05 -7.00 17.57
CA CYS A 252 14.44 -7.38 17.32
C CYS A 252 15.12 -6.32 16.45
N GLN A 253 16.13 -5.65 16.99
CA GLN A 253 16.96 -4.75 16.21
C GLN A 253 17.85 -5.54 15.23
N CYS A 254 17.39 -5.65 13.99
CA CYS A 254 18.12 -6.27 12.89
C CYS A 254 18.35 -5.23 11.77
N PRO A 255 19.60 -4.95 11.38
CA PRO A 255 20.87 -5.47 11.93
C PRO A 255 21.20 -4.95 13.35
N PRO A 256 21.92 -5.72 14.18
CA PRO A 256 22.25 -5.31 15.53
C PRO A 256 23.28 -4.19 15.52
N LEU A 257 22.94 -3.05 16.12
CA LEU A 257 23.83 -1.89 16.27
C LEU A 257 24.21 -1.73 17.73
N GLN A 258 25.46 -1.36 17.99
CA GLN A 258 25.91 -1.02 19.34
C GLN A 258 26.09 0.49 19.46
N PRO A 259 25.81 1.08 20.63
CA PRO A 259 26.07 2.49 20.85
C PRO A 259 27.55 2.83 20.68
N ASN A 260 27.83 4.08 20.31
CA ASN A 260 29.16 4.64 20.08
C ASN A 260 29.94 4.00 18.90
N GLN A 261 29.27 3.33 17.97
CA GLN A 261 29.89 2.82 16.74
C GLN A 261 29.67 3.77 15.56
N ASP A 262 30.75 4.03 14.82
CA ASP A 262 30.69 4.66 13.50
C ASP A 262 30.34 3.61 12.44
N VAL A 263 29.20 3.79 11.78
CA VAL A 263 28.64 2.82 10.84
C VAL A 263 28.20 3.48 9.55
N LEU A 264 28.26 2.71 8.48
CA LEU A 264 27.62 3.00 7.22
C LEU A 264 26.31 2.21 7.15
N ILE A 265 25.20 2.93 6.95
CA ILE A 265 23.86 2.36 6.91
C ILE A 265 23.28 2.57 5.51
N MET A 266 22.84 1.49 4.89
CA MET A 266 22.15 1.50 3.60
C MET A 266 20.78 0.86 3.76
N CYS A 267 19.73 1.65 3.59
CA CYS A 267 18.39 1.19 3.90
C CYS A 267 17.32 1.98 3.13
N TYR A 268 16.07 1.79 3.55
CA TYR A 268 14.88 2.24 2.85
C TYR A 268 14.15 3.27 3.68
N GLU A 269 13.61 4.24 2.99
CA GLU A 269 12.74 5.25 3.58
C GLU A 269 11.28 4.82 3.41
N TRP A 270 10.45 5.10 4.42
CA TRP A 270 9.01 4.88 4.37
C TRP A 270 8.30 6.13 4.91
N HIS A 271 7.48 6.80 4.08
CA HIS A 271 6.74 8.02 4.46
C HIS A 271 7.62 9.10 5.15
N SER A 272 8.78 9.44 4.57
CA SER A 272 9.73 10.41 5.14
C SER A 272 10.38 10.01 6.47
N ARG A 273 10.19 8.75 6.92
CA ARG A 273 10.90 8.17 8.07
C ARG A 273 12.00 7.24 7.58
N LEU A 274 13.18 7.37 8.19
CA LEU A 274 14.29 6.45 7.94
C LEU A 274 14.06 5.15 8.71
N MET A 275 13.78 4.07 7.98
CA MET A 275 13.51 2.77 8.58
C MET A 275 14.80 1.97 8.66
N LEU A 276 14.97 1.14 9.69
CA LEU A 276 16.03 0.13 9.78
C LEU A 276 15.39 -1.26 9.77
N LEU A 277 15.46 -1.94 8.62
CA LEU A 277 14.83 -3.24 8.35
C LEU A 277 15.87 -4.37 8.22
N ASP A 278 15.46 -5.64 8.35
CA ASP A 278 16.34 -6.83 8.23
C ASP A 278 17.03 -6.95 6.85
N GLY A 279 16.49 -6.29 5.81
CA GLY A 279 17.09 -6.21 4.48
C GLY A 279 18.22 -5.19 4.34
N CYS A 280 18.55 -4.45 5.40
CA CYS A 280 19.47 -3.33 5.34
C CYS A 280 20.93 -3.75 5.54
N SER A 281 21.81 -3.08 4.80
CA SER A 281 23.24 -3.33 4.90
C SER A 281 23.83 -2.36 5.90
N VAL A 282 24.34 -2.87 7.01
CA VAL A 282 25.08 -2.07 8.00
C VAL A 282 26.48 -2.63 8.14
N GLU A 283 27.48 -1.78 7.92
CA GLU A 283 28.88 -2.10 8.11
C GLU A 283 29.57 -1.04 8.96
N LYS A 284 30.67 -1.42 9.62
CA LYS A 284 31.52 -0.45 10.33
C LYS A 284 32.13 0.53 9.34
N TRP A 285 32.13 1.81 9.68
CA TRP A 285 32.72 2.84 8.83
C TRP A 285 34.22 2.60 8.63
N ARG A 286 34.67 2.63 7.37
CA ARG A 286 36.08 2.57 6.97
C ARG A 286 36.29 3.45 5.74
N ASP A 287 37.33 4.26 5.71
CA ASP A 287 37.60 5.18 4.57
C ASP A 287 37.76 4.49 3.20
N PRO A 288 38.33 3.28 3.09
CA PRO A 288 38.34 2.54 1.82
C PRO A 288 36.93 2.16 1.33
N LEU A 289 36.00 1.95 2.26
CA LEU A 289 34.62 1.58 1.97
C LEU A 289 33.85 2.78 1.39
N SER A 290 34.00 3.97 1.97
CA SER A 290 33.37 5.20 1.47
C SER A 290 33.84 5.55 0.06
N LYS A 291 35.15 5.43 -0.22
CA LYS A 291 35.72 5.60 -1.57
C LYS A 291 35.14 4.59 -2.56
N ARG A 292 34.92 3.33 -2.14
CA ARG A 292 34.27 2.31 -2.97
C ARG A 292 32.82 2.66 -3.29
N PHE A 293 32.05 3.14 -2.31
CA PHE A 293 30.66 3.56 -2.51
C PHE A 293 30.55 4.73 -3.48
N LYS A 294 31.39 5.77 -3.35
CA LYS A 294 31.41 6.89 -4.30
C LYS A 294 31.66 6.42 -5.73
N ARG A 295 32.55 5.43 -5.93
CA ARG A 295 32.76 4.79 -7.24
C ARG A 295 31.56 3.97 -7.73
N TRP A 296 30.86 3.27 -6.85
CA TRP A 296 29.65 2.51 -7.21
C TRP A 296 28.52 3.43 -7.65
N GLU A 297 28.32 4.56 -6.95
CA GLU A 297 27.32 5.55 -7.29
C GLU A 297 27.61 6.21 -8.64
N GLN A 298 28.88 6.57 -8.89
CA GLN A 298 29.30 7.12 -10.19
C GLN A 298 28.97 6.17 -11.35
N ARG A 299 29.26 4.87 -11.19
CA ARG A 299 28.93 3.85 -12.21
C ARG A 299 27.42 3.71 -12.42
N LEU A 300 26.62 3.78 -11.36
CA LEU A 300 25.16 3.71 -11.45
C LEU A 300 24.62 4.91 -12.24
N GLN A 301 25.15 6.11 -12.00
CA GLN A 301 24.75 7.32 -12.71
C GLN A 301 25.15 7.27 -14.19
N GLU A 302 26.35 6.79 -14.51
CA GLU A 302 26.79 6.56 -15.90
C GLU A 302 25.87 5.55 -16.63
N GLN A 303 25.45 4.47 -15.97
CA GLN A 303 24.51 3.50 -16.55
C GLN A 303 23.13 4.12 -16.83
N LYS A 304 22.60 4.93 -15.90
CA LYS A 304 21.33 5.65 -16.09
C LYS A 304 21.41 6.63 -17.27
N LEU A 305 22.50 7.38 -17.39
CA LEU A 305 22.74 8.30 -18.51
C LEU A 305 22.81 7.55 -19.85
N ARG A 306 23.52 6.41 -19.91
CA ARG A 306 23.57 5.56 -21.11
C ARG A 306 22.21 4.98 -21.48
N ALA A 307 21.42 4.53 -20.49
CA ALA A 307 20.08 4.02 -20.71
C ALA A 307 19.11 5.11 -21.22
N ALA A 308 19.22 6.34 -20.69
CA ALA A 308 18.46 7.49 -21.16
C ALA A 308 18.84 7.88 -22.60
N ALA A 309 20.13 7.87 -22.93
CA ALA A 309 20.60 8.13 -24.29
C ALA A 309 20.04 7.11 -25.30
N ASN A 310 20.05 5.82 -24.97
CA ASN A 310 19.51 4.76 -25.82
C ASN A 310 17.98 4.85 -25.99
N LYS A 311 17.23 5.26 -24.96
CA LYS A 311 15.79 5.56 -25.06
C LYS A 311 15.49 6.75 -25.98
N SER A 312 16.34 7.79 -25.96
CA SER A 312 16.17 8.96 -26.84
C SER A 312 16.44 8.66 -28.32
N GLN A 313 17.37 7.76 -28.62
CA GLN A 313 17.68 7.34 -29.99
C GLN A 313 16.59 6.44 -30.58
N THR A 314 16.00 5.56 -29.77
CA THR A 314 14.87 4.71 -30.20
C THR A 314 13.60 5.52 -30.46
N ALA A 315 13.31 6.54 -29.64
CA ALA A 315 12.19 7.47 -29.86
C ALA A 315 12.37 8.36 -31.11
N LYS A 316 13.61 8.77 -31.42
CA LYS A 316 13.92 9.53 -32.66
C LYS A 316 13.80 8.67 -33.93
N ASN A 317 14.06 7.36 -33.85
CA ASN A 317 13.85 6.45 -34.98
C ASN A 317 12.38 6.12 -35.23
N SER A 318 11.51 6.13 -34.21
CA SER A 318 10.06 5.95 -34.39
C SER A 318 9.33 7.20 -34.90
N GLY A 319 9.93 8.40 -34.76
CA GLY A 319 9.37 9.67 -35.25
C GLY A 319 9.71 9.99 -36.71
N ARG A 320 10.45 9.13 -37.42
CA ARG A 320 10.91 9.35 -38.80
C ARG A 320 10.36 8.30 -39.78
N SER A 321 9.08 7.96 -39.66
CA SER A 321 8.32 7.28 -40.73
C SER A 321 7.37 8.29 -41.35
N GLY A 322 7.89 9.00 -42.37
CA GLY A 322 7.19 10.04 -43.09
C GLY A 322 6.04 9.53 -43.96
N VAL A 323 4.99 10.35 -43.95
CA VAL A 323 3.79 10.44 -44.80
C VAL A 323 3.90 9.79 -46.20
N PRO A 324 2.92 8.98 -46.66
CA PRO A 324 2.84 8.49 -48.03
C PRO A 324 2.42 9.60 -49.01
N LYS A 325 3.21 9.83 -50.06
CA LYS A 325 2.79 10.68 -51.20
C LYS A 325 1.66 10.00 -51.98
N GLN A 326 0.51 10.68 -52.05
CA GLN A 326 -0.62 10.34 -52.91
C GLN A 326 -0.22 10.51 -54.40
N SER A 327 -0.34 9.43 -55.18
CA SER A 327 -0.28 9.49 -56.64
C SER A 327 -1.71 9.45 -57.22
N SER A 328 -2.06 10.50 -57.95
CA SER A 328 -3.30 10.67 -58.70
C SER A 328 -3.49 9.59 -59.76
N LYS A 329 -4.72 9.05 -59.84
CA LYS A 329 -5.19 8.13 -60.89
C LYS A 329 -5.22 8.81 -62.25
N ASN A 330 -4.83 8.09 -63.31
CA ASN A 330 -5.46 8.23 -64.61
C ASN A 330 -5.58 6.87 -65.32
N ALA A 331 -6.79 6.60 -65.81
CA ALA A 331 -7.24 5.68 -66.86
C ALA A 331 -6.81 4.19 -66.87
N LYS A 332 -7.81 3.31 -66.66
CA LYS A 332 -7.98 1.96 -67.25
C LYS A 332 -8.30 2.07 -68.77
N PRO A 333 -8.48 1.00 -69.59
CA PRO A 333 -8.61 -0.46 -69.32
C PRO A 333 -7.67 -1.30 -70.24
N VAL A 334 -7.57 -2.64 -70.31
CA VAL A 334 -8.51 -3.76 -70.54
C VAL A 334 -7.71 -5.07 -70.35
N ALA A 335 -8.44 -6.16 -70.03
CA ALA A 335 -8.01 -7.54 -69.84
C ALA A 335 -7.31 -8.23 -71.04
N ALA A 336 -6.49 -9.26 -70.76
CA ALA A 336 -6.64 -10.65 -71.27
C ALA A 336 -5.42 -11.52 -70.92
N SER A 337 -5.69 -12.70 -70.34
CA SER A 337 -4.81 -13.90 -70.24
C SER A 337 -4.47 -14.48 -71.64
N PRO A 338 -3.78 -15.64 -71.87
CA PRO A 338 -3.29 -16.69 -70.95
C PRO A 338 -1.97 -17.47 -71.33
N LYS A 339 -1.47 -18.26 -70.35
CA LYS A 339 -0.82 -19.62 -70.40
C LYS A 339 0.12 -20.07 -71.57
N LYS A 340 1.32 -20.57 -71.22
CA LYS A 340 1.85 -21.97 -71.40
C LYS A 340 3.33 -22.05 -70.95
N ILE A 341 3.73 -22.93 -70.02
CA ILE A 341 4.27 -24.32 -70.21
C ILE A 341 5.51 -24.29 -71.13
N THR A 342 6.74 -24.66 -70.71
CA THR A 342 7.23 -26.06 -70.62
C THR A 342 8.55 -26.19 -69.81
N LYS A 343 8.67 -27.32 -69.11
CA LYS A 343 9.74 -28.00 -68.31
C LYS A 343 11.01 -28.42 -69.15
N PRO A 344 11.92 -29.32 -68.68
CA PRO A 344 12.78 -29.41 -67.47
C PRO A 344 14.22 -29.99 -67.75
N ARG A 345 15.09 -30.07 -66.73
CA ARG A 345 16.09 -31.17 -66.45
C ARG A 345 17.05 -30.69 -65.35
N GLY A 346 17.52 -31.46 -64.37
CA GLY A 346 17.33 -32.85 -63.96
C GLY A 346 18.16 -33.14 -62.68
N ASP A 347 17.70 -34.12 -61.88
CA ASP A 347 18.45 -35.15 -61.13
C ASP A 347 19.56 -34.74 -60.12
N LEU A 348 19.73 -35.32 -58.92
CA LEU A 348 19.41 -36.65 -58.38
C LEU A 348 19.52 -36.66 -56.83
N LYS A 349 18.56 -37.35 -56.17
CA LYS A 349 18.61 -38.24 -54.96
C LYS A 349 19.66 -38.00 -53.84
N GLU A 350 19.25 -37.77 -52.59
CA GLU A 350 18.73 -38.73 -51.59
C GLU A 350 19.85 -39.55 -50.91
N VAL A 351 19.99 -39.45 -49.58
CA VAL A 351 20.00 -40.61 -48.65
C VAL A 351 19.81 -40.13 -47.19
N ASN A 352 18.89 -40.87 -46.60
CA ASN A 352 18.29 -40.95 -45.28
C ASN A 352 19.23 -41.46 -44.15
N SER A 353 18.96 -41.08 -42.89
CA SER A 353 18.70 -41.99 -41.74
C SER A 353 18.99 -41.29 -40.40
N LYS A 354 18.04 -41.07 -39.49
CA LYS A 354 17.33 -42.01 -38.57
C LYS A 354 18.26 -42.73 -37.58
N LYS A 355 18.08 -42.42 -36.29
CA LYS A 355 18.18 -43.29 -35.08
C LYS A 355 18.33 -42.36 -33.86
N MET A 356 17.75 -42.61 -32.69
CA MET A 356 16.85 -43.65 -32.19
C MET A 356 16.24 -43.10 -30.90
#